data_AF-A0AAE1LHD4-F1
#
_entry.id   AF-A0AAE1LHD4-F1
#
_cell.length_a   1.000
_cell.length_b   1.000
_cell.length_c   1.000
_cell.angle_alpha   90.00
_cell.angle_beta   90.00
_cell.angle_gamma   90.00
#
_symmetry.space_group_name_H-M   'P 1'
#
loop_
_entity.id
_entity.type
_entity.pdbx_description
1 polymer ?
#
loop_
_entity_poly.entity_id
_entity_poly.type
_entity_poly.pdbx_seq_one_letter_code
_entity_poly.pdbx_strand_id
1 'polypeptide(L)'
;MAATTFQFSRTALLAMLLPALLASAALLPLALAACPCPPAPAAAEVCGSDHKTYPSACDLTCTAPTVLDTFRPDRRRACTPAGVTAAHPGPCRPAEDSVLAPELNDSLTTGGRARRSPKEPVTLEQYTGCCSRKSGYLCGHENYGNQEVSSLFAAKQECSCLGFPSEEYQGIVYNFEQWDRCKKLTCYDAGQSCWQSCRHGSRKFQDCRNTCYLQGLRCGCECLVMIFEQQDTSEEAEEAAPLVRSSSLDPDEEVSLTAAAPRPAAPAAPAVLLAAAALLTAW
;
A
#
# COMPACT_ATOMS: atom_id res chain seq x y z
N MET A 1 21.57 32.51 74.38
CA MET A 1 20.69 31.98 73.33
C MET A 1 21.22 30.62 72.94
N ALA A 2 20.61 29.54 73.46
CA ALA A 2 21.00 28.17 73.15
C ALA A 2 19.92 27.57 72.23
N ALA A 3 20.32 27.24 70.99
CA ALA A 3 19.44 26.61 70.02
C ALA A 3 19.55 25.09 70.16
N THR A 4 18.49 24.46 70.67
CA THR A 4 18.32 23.01 70.67
C THR A 4 17.80 22.56 69.32
N THR A 5 18.65 21.90 68.53
CA THR A 5 18.27 21.25 67.27
C THR A 5 17.69 19.86 67.55
N PHE A 6 16.41 19.68 67.23
CA PHE A 6 15.73 18.39 67.32
C PHE A 6 16.16 17.49 66.15
N GLN A 7 16.87 16.41 66.47
CA GLN A 7 17.36 15.43 65.52
C GLN A 7 16.26 14.37 65.29
N PHE A 8 15.33 14.63 64.38
CA PHE A 8 14.32 13.63 63.99
C PHE A 8 14.99 12.50 63.22
N SER A 9 15.00 11.30 63.82
CA SER A 9 15.57 10.09 63.24
C SER A 9 14.81 9.70 61.97
N ARG A 10 15.50 9.81 60.82
CA ARG A 10 15.01 9.45 59.48
C ARG A 10 14.46 8.02 59.37
N THR A 11 14.81 7.15 60.30
CA THR A 11 14.39 5.74 60.33
C THR A 11 12.90 5.56 60.65
N ALA A 12 12.30 6.45 61.47
CA ALA A 12 10.89 6.33 61.85
C ALA A 12 9.93 6.67 60.70
N LEU A 13 10.33 7.59 59.82
CA LEU A 13 9.54 8.03 58.67
C LEU A 13 9.48 6.95 57.57
N LEU A 14 10.57 6.20 57.37
CA LEU A 14 10.62 5.10 56.40
C LEU A 14 9.77 3.89 56.83
N ALA A 15 9.69 3.60 58.13
CA ALA A 15 8.90 2.47 58.64
C ALA A 15 7.38 2.65 58.46
N MET A 16 6.89 3.89 58.44
CA MET A 16 5.46 4.19 58.28
C MET A 16 4.99 4.22 56.82
N LEU A 17 5.89 4.42 55.85
CA LEU A 17 5.52 4.54 54.43
C LEU A 17 5.52 3.20 53.67
N LEU A 18 6.28 2.21 54.14
CA LEU A 18 6.41 0.89 53.49
C LEU A 18 5.08 0.09 53.35
N PRO A 19 4.23 -0.03 54.39
CA PRO A 19 3.02 -0.85 54.27
C PRO A 19 1.94 -0.19 53.38
N ALA A 20 1.91 1.14 53.29
CA ALA A 20 0.96 1.86 52.41
C ALA A 20 1.29 1.70 50.91
N LEU A 21 2.58 1.65 50.57
CA LEU A 21 3.06 1.37 49.21
C LEU A 21 2.85 -0.10 48.79
N LEU A 22 2.97 -1.05 49.72
CA LEU A 22 2.71 -2.47 49.42
C LEU A 22 1.20 -2.76 49.21
N ALA A 23 0.31 -2.06 49.93
CA ALA A 23 -1.14 -2.24 49.77
C ALA A 23 -1.69 -1.67 48.44
N SER A 24 -0.99 -0.70 47.82
CA SER A 24 -1.43 -0.06 46.58
C SER A 24 -1.01 -0.83 45.31
N ALA A 25 -0.03 -1.73 45.41
CA ALA A 25 0.44 -2.54 44.26
C ALA A 25 -0.44 -3.77 43.97
N ALA A 26 -1.24 -4.25 44.92
CA ALA A 26 -1.99 -5.50 44.79
C ALA A 26 -3.36 -5.37 44.08
N LEU A 27 -3.87 -4.15 43.86
CA LEU A 27 -5.18 -3.92 43.22
C LEU A 27 -5.10 -3.56 41.72
N LEU A 28 -3.90 -3.50 41.13
CA LEU A 28 -3.72 -3.04 39.75
C LEU A 28 -3.76 -4.07 38.60
N PRO A 29 -3.92 -5.41 38.75
CA PRO A 29 -3.76 -6.30 37.59
C PRO A 29 -5.06 -6.86 36.97
N LEU A 30 -6.16 -6.11 36.89
CA LEU A 30 -7.42 -6.62 36.28
C LEU A 30 -8.12 -5.70 35.26
N ALA A 31 -7.61 -4.48 35.00
CA ALA A 31 -8.26 -3.51 34.12
C ALA A 31 -7.59 -3.31 32.74
N LEU A 32 -6.74 -4.24 32.31
CA LEU A 32 -5.89 -4.10 31.11
C LEU A 32 -6.24 -5.03 29.93
N ALA A 33 -7.35 -5.77 29.97
CA ALA A 33 -7.63 -6.78 28.93
C ALA A 33 -9.05 -6.75 28.36
N ALA A 34 -9.66 -5.57 28.22
CA ALA A 34 -10.89 -5.46 27.45
C ALA A 34 -10.85 -4.16 26.64
N CYS A 35 -10.58 -4.28 25.33
CA CYS A 35 -11.08 -3.29 24.40
C CYS A 35 -12.61 -3.45 24.33
N PRO A 36 -13.42 -2.46 24.72
CA PRO A 36 -14.84 -2.51 24.42
C PRO A 36 -15.04 -2.19 22.94
N CYS A 37 -15.07 -3.22 22.09
CA CYS A 37 -15.57 -3.07 20.73
C CYS A 37 -17.10 -3.04 20.77
N PRO A 38 -17.76 -2.11 20.05
CA PRO A 38 -19.21 -2.14 19.94
C PRO A 38 -19.65 -3.45 19.27
N PRO A 39 -20.84 -3.99 19.61
CA PRO A 39 -21.34 -5.18 18.96
C PRO A 39 -21.46 -4.96 17.45
N ALA A 40 -20.83 -5.81 16.67
CA ALA A 40 -20.80 -5.73 15.21
C ALA A 40 -21.78 -6.75 14.61
N PRO A 41 -22.44 -6.43 13.48
CA PRO A 41 -23.27 -7.40 12.77
C PRO A 41 -22.39 -8.51 12.16
N ALA A 42 -22.96 -9.69 11.89
CA ALA A 42 -22.22 -10.80 11.26
C ALA A 42 -21.59 -10.42 9.89
N ALA A 43 -22.17 -9.44 9.19
CA ALA A 43 -21.60 -8.91 7.95
C ALA A 43 -20.29 -8.13 8.13
N ALA A 44 -19.91 -7.80 9.37
CA ALA A 44 -18.68 -7.07 9.71
C ALA A 44 -17.52 -8.01 10.07
N GLU A 45 -17.70 -9.32 9.99
CA GLU A 45 -16.63 -10.30 10.21
C GLU A 45 -15.45 -10.06 9.27
N VAL A 46 -14.24 -10.34 9.77
CA VAL A 46 -13.00 -10.25 8.98
C VAL A 46 -12.12 -11.46 9.24
N CYS A 47 -11.43 -11.94 8.21
CA CYS A 47 -10.42 -12.99 8.35
C CYS A 47 -9.06 -12.35 8.59
N GLY A 48 -8.40 -12.72 9.70
CA GLY A 48 -7.04 -12.29 9.99
C GLY A 48 -6.00 -13.07 9.17
N SER A 49 -4.80 -12.52 9.05
CA SER A 49 -3.65 -13.20 8.43
C SER A 49 -3.17 -14.44 9.19
N ASP A 50 -3.72 -14.69 10.38
CA ASP A 50 -3.55 -15.92 11.16
C ASP A 50 -4.66 -16.95 10.89
N HIS A 51 -5.45 -16.76 9.83
CA HIS A 51 -6.58 -17.61 9.43
C HIS A 51 -7.69 -17.73 10.48
N LYS A 52 -7.80 -16.76 11.39
CA LYS A 52 -8.92 -16.70 12.33
C LYS A 52 -9.96 -15.68 11.90
N THR A 53 -11.23 -16.04 12.10
CA THR A 53 -12.34 -15.11 11.89
C THR A 53 -12.53 -14.26 13.13
N TYR A 54 -12.56 -12.94 12.94
CA TYR A 54 -12.84 -11.95 13.98
C TYR A 54 -14.22 -11.34 13.73
N PRO A 55 -15.03 -11.10 14.78
CA PRO A 55 -16.38 -10.52 14.64
C PRO A 55 -16.39 -9.13 14.00
N SER A 56 -15.29 -8.38 14.16
CA SER A 56 -15.09 -7.08 13.54
C SER A 56 -13.60 -6.77 13.39
N ALA A 57 -13.29 -5.76 12.58
CA ALA A 57 -11.94 -5.20 12.51
C ALA A 57 -11.45 -4.66 13.87
N CYS A 58 -12.37 -4.17 14.72
CA CYS A 58 -12.04 -3.72 16.08
C CYS A 58 -11.54 -4.90 16.94
N ASP A 59 -12.23 -6.04 16.88
CA ASP A 59 -11.85 -7.24 17.62
C ASP A 59 -10.48 -7.75 17.18
N LEU A 60 -10.21 -7.77 15.87
CA LEU A 60 -8.89 -8.13 15.31
C LEU A 60 -7.77 -7.24 15.87
N THR A 61 -8.00 -5.92 15.97
CA THR A 61 -7.00 -5.00 16.55
C THR A 61 -6.81 -5.17 18.06
N CYS A 62 -7.73 -5.85 18.74
CA CYS A 62 -7.78 -5.95 20.20
C CYS A 62 -7.36 -7.31 20.76
N THR A 63 -7.38 -8.38 19.96
CA THR A 63 -6.95 -9.74 20.33
C THR A 63 -5.44 -9.94 20.41
N ALA A 64 -4.65 -8.87 20.31
CA ALA A 64 -3.21 -8.94 20.14
C ALA A 64 -2.42 -8.43 21.37
N PRO A 65 -2.16 -9.28 22.39
CA PRO A 65 -1.29 -8.91 23.48
C PRO A 65 0.14 -9.41 23.22
N THR A 66 1.12 -8.51 23.09
CA THR A 66 2.51 -8.88 23.43
C THR A 66 3.20 -7.83 24.31
N VAL A 67 4.03 -8.38 25.20
CA VAL A 67 4.63 -7.81 26.39
C VAL A 67 5.91 -7.06 26.02
N LEU A 68 5.83 -5.89 25.38
CA LEU A 68 6.99 -5.00 25.26
C LEU A 68 6.62 -3.61 24.70
N ASP A 69 5.83 -2.83 25.43
CA ASP A 69 5.99 -1.39 25.31
C ASP A 69 5.81 -0.69 26.66
N THR A 70 6.95 -0.53 27.33
CA THR A 70 7.10 0.30 28.52
C THR A 70 6.87 1.77 28.16
N PHE A 71 5.82 2.33 28.78
CA PHE A 71 5.71 3.75 29.17
C PHE A 71 5.68 4.81 28.05
N ARG A 72 4.47 5.08 27.53
CA ARG A 72 4.08 6.44 27.11
C ARG A 72 2.69 6.81 27.66
N PRO A 73 2.59 7.71 28.65
CA PRO A 73 1.37 7.89 29.43
C PRO A 73 0.32 8.86 28.86
N ASP A 74 0.40 9.30 27.59
CA ASP A 74 -0.48 10.39 27.13
C ASP A 74 -1.07 10.27 25.71
N ARG A 75 -1.54 9.08 25.34
CA ARG A 75 -2.54 8.96 24.27
C ARG A 75 -3.62 7.95 24.64
N ARG A 76 -4.87 8.36 24.42
CA ARG A 76 -6.08 7.53 24.53
C ARG A 76 -5.81 6.17 23.88
N ARG A 77 -6.03 5.11 24.66
CA ARG A 77 -5.89 3.67 24.35
C ARG A 77 -5.95 3.38 22.85
N ALA A 78 -4.79 3.41 22.21
CA ALA A 78 -4.63 2.95 20.84
C ALA A 78 -4.39 1.45 20.91
N CYS A 79 -5.32 0.68 20.37
CA CYS A 79 -5.19 -0.76 20.18
C CYS A 79 -4.12 -1.00 19.12
N THR A 80 -2.89 -1.21 19.56
CA THR A 80 -1.80 -1.81 18.78
C THR A 80 -0.95 -2.60 19.78
N PRO A 81 -0.40 -3.81 19.49
CA PRO A 81 -0.30 -4.53 18.20
C PRO A 81 -0.27 -6.09 18.22
N ALA A 82 -0.57 -6.71 17.07
CA ALA A 82 0.18 -7.87 16.54
C ALA A 82 0.23 -7.71 15.02
N GLY A 83 1.25 -8.25 14.37
CA GLY A 83 1.36 -8.29 12.90
C GLY A 83 0.29 -9.15 12.20
N VAL A 84 -0.86 -9.39 12.87
CA VAL A 84 -2.05 -9.95 12.27
C VAL A 84 -2.80 -8.80 11.62
N THR A 85 -2.79 -8.75 10.31
CA THR A 85 -3.57 -7.80 9.52
C THR A 85 -4.84 -8.49 9.03
N ALA A 86 -5.87 -7.71 8.69
CA ALA A 86 -7.01 -8.25 7.98
C ALA A 86 -6.54 -8.78 6.62
N ALA A 87 -6.75 -10.07 6.35
CA ALA A 87 -6.46 -10.71 5.07
C ALA A 87 -7.56 -10.40 4.06
N HIS A 88 -8.83 -10.52 4.47
CA HIS A 88 -9.99 -10.13 3.67
C HIS A 88 -11.24 -9.91 4.55
N PRO A 89 -12.27 -9.18 4.04
CA PRO A 89 -13.57 -9.11 4.69
C PRO A 89 -14.30 -10.46 4.64
N GLY A 90 -15.18 -10.70 5.61
CA GLY A 90 -15.91 -11.94 5.80
C GLY A 90 -15.14 -13.01 6.59
N PRO A 91 -15.81 -14.12 6.95
CA PRO A 91 -15.19 -15.22 7.69
C PRO A 91 -14.13 -15.95 6.86
N CYS A 92 -13.13 -16.51 7.54
CA CYS A 92 -12.17 -17.43 6.93
C CYS A 92 -12.90 -18.69 6.44
N ARG A 93 -12.45 -19.23 5.31
CA ARG A 93 -13.00 -20.46 4.74
C ARG A 93 -12.32 -21.69 5.35
N PRO A 94 -13.03 -22.82 5.54
CA PRO A 94 -12.44 -24.05 6.10
C PRO A 94 -11.24 -24.61 5.33
N ALA A 95 -11.09 -24.25 4.04
CA ALA A 95 -9.96 -24.67 3.21
C ALA A 95 -8.67 -23.88 3.49
N GLU A 96 -8.76 -22.72 4.15
CA GLU A 96 -7.62 -21.85 4.45
C GLU A 96 -6.85 -22.34 5.68
N ASP A 97 -7.51 -23.08 6.57
CA ASP A 97 -6.89 -23.75 7.73
C ASP A 97 -6.01 -24.95 7.37
N SER A 98 -6.08 -25.41 6.11
CA SER A 98 -5.46 -26.67 5.65
C SER A 98 -4.19 -26.49 4.82
N VAL A 99 -3.65 -25.28 4.65
CA VAL A 99 -2.49 -24.98 3.79
C VAL A 99 -1.14 -25.37 4.43
N LEU A 100 -1.10 -26.51 5.13
CA LEU A 100 0.13 -27.21 5.51
C LEU A 100 0.31 -28.56 4.80
N ALA A 101 -0.52 -28.89 3.81
CA ALA A 101 -0.32 -30.08 2.97
C ALA A 101 -0.32 -29.72 1.47
N PRO A 102 0.70 -30.09 0.69
CA PRO A 102 0.70 -29.92 -0.75
C PRO A 102 0.11 -31.18 -1.39
N GLU A 103 -0.99 -31.08 -2.14
CA GLU A 103 -1.21 -31.99 -3.28
C GLU A 103 -1.84 -31.30 -4.50
N LEU A 104 -1.22 -31.70 -5.61
CA LEU A 104 -1.44 -31.53 -7.04
C LEU A 104 -2.88 -31.90 -7.50
N ASN A 105 -3.54 -31.04 -8.27
CA ASN A 105 -3.95 -31.33 -9.66
C ASN A 105 -4.82 -30.24 -10.31
N ASP A 106 -4.58 -30.09 -11.62
CA ASP A 106 -5.23 -29.25 -12.62
C ASP A 106 -6.74 -29.51 -12.81
N SER A 107 -7.50 -28.44 -13.09
CA SER A 107 -8.22 -28.32 -14.38
C SER A 107 -8.99 -27.01 -14.53
N LEU A 108 -8.93 -26.51 -15.77
CA LEU A 108 -9.67 -25.39 -16.32
C LEU A 108 -11.19 -25.52 -16.10
N THR A 109 -11.81 -24.49 -15.51
CA THR A 109 -13.20 -24.11 -15.83
C THR A 109 -13.37 -22.59 -15.79
N THR A 110 -14.02 -22.11 -16.85
CA THR A 110 -14.43 -20.75 -17.18
C THR A 110 -15.54 -20.22 -16.26
N GLY A 111 -15.51 -18.91 -15.98
CA GLY A 111 -16.71 -18.13 -15.63
C GLY A 111 -17.04 -18.00 -14.13
N GLY A 112 -16.24 -17.26 -13.39
CA GLY A 112 -16.61 -16.77 -12.05
C GLY A 112 -15.49 -15.91 -11.47
N ARG A 113 -15.83 -14.74 -10.90
CA ARG A 113 -14.89 -13.82 -10.19
C ARG A 113 -14.34 -14.51 -8.93
N ALA A 114 -13.49 -15.52 -9.11
CA ALA A 114 -12.66 -16.08 -8.07
C ALA A 114 -11.43 -15.16 -7.94
N ARG A 115 -11.27 -14.51 -6.79
CA ARG A 115 -9.97 -13.95 -6.38
C ARG A 115 -9.00 -15.13 -6.39
N ARG A 116 -8.18 -15.22 -7.44
CA ARG A 116 -7.27 -16.34 -7.69
C ARG A 116 -6.34 -16.44 -6.47
N SER A 117 -6.26 -17.62 -5.86
CA SER A 117 -5.22 -17.96 -4.88
C SER A 117 -3.86 -17.49 -5.38
N PRO A 118 -2.90 -17.18 -4.48
CA PRO A 118 -1.57 -16.74 -4.88
C PRO A 118 -0.99 -17.79 -5.81
N LYS A 119 -0.95 -17.49 -7.12
CA LYS A 119 -0.22 -18.32 -8.07
C LYS A 119 1.21 -18.36 -7.59
N GLU A 120 1.81 -19.53 -7.68
CA GLU A 120 3.22 -19.76 -7.40
C GLU A 120 4.06 -18.60 -7.95
N PRO A 121 5.06 -18.09 -7.19
CA PRO A 121 5.79 -16.89 -7.58
C PRO A 121 6.39 -17.07 -8.98
N VAL A 122 6.02 -16.16 -9.89
CA VAL A 122 6.50 -16.18 -11.28
C VAL A 122 8.03 -16.14 -11.26
N THR A 123 8.68 -17.10 -11.90
CA THR A 123 10.14 -17.12 -12.02
C THR A 123 10.61 -16.14 -13.10
N LEU A 124 11.88 -15.73 -13.06
CA LEU A 124 12.40 -14.81 -14.07
C LEU A 124 12.32 -15.41 -15.48
N GLU A 125 12.53 -16.72 -15.62
CA GLU A 125 12.44 -17.43 -16.90
C GLU A 125 11.01 -17.47 -17.45
N GLN A 126 10.02 -17.68 -16.57
CA GLN A 126 8.61 -17.59 -16.94
C GLN A 126 8.24 -16.17 -17.38
N TYR A 127 8.72 -15.16 -16.64
CA TYR A 127 8.50 -13.75 -16.95
C TYR A 127 9.11 -13.37 -18.31
N THR A 128 10.39 -13.66 -18.53
CA THR A 128 11.07 -13.34 -19.80
C THR A 128 10.46 -14.11 -20.96
N GLY A 129 10.13 -15.39 -20.78
CA GLY A 129 9.45 -16.19 -21.80
C GLY A 129 8.04 -15.68 -22.14
N CYS A 130 7.31 -15.12 -21.17
CA CYS A 130 6.06 -14.42 -21.44
C CYS A 130 6.30 -13.14 -22.26
N CYS A 131 7.24 -12.31 -21.82
CA CYS A 131 7.61 -11.07 -22.50
C CYS A 131 8.00 -11.31 -23.97
N SER A 132 8.92 -12.24 -24.22
CA SER A 132 9.34 -12.56 -25.59
C SER A 132 8.20 -13.01 -26.50
N ARG A 133 7.15 -13.65 -25.96
CA ARG A 133 5.98 -14.09 -26.74
C ARG A 133 4.99 -12.96 -27.03
N LYS A 134 4.78 -12.04 -26.09
CA LYS A 134 3.72 -11.02 -26.19
C LYS A 134 4.13 -9.79 -26.97
N SER A 135 5.35 -9.30 -26.77
CA SER A 135 5.76 -8.02 -27.36
C SER A 135 6.50 -8.17 -28.70
N GLY A 136 6.95 -9.37 -29.09
CA GLY A 136 7.93 -9.52 -30.19
C GLY A 136 9.29 -8.86 -29.89
N TYR A 137 9.38 -8.18 -28.75
CA TYR A 137 10.50 -7.42 -28.21
C TYR A 137 10.62 -7.73 -26.72
N LEU A 138 11.78 -7.41 -26.12
CA LEU A 138 11.99 -7.58 -24.69
C LEU A 138 11.06 -6.64 -23.91
N CYS A 139 10.44 -7.11 -22.82
CA CYS A 139 9.83 -6.22 -21.84
C CYS A 139 10.93 -5.29 -21.31
N GLY A 140 10.95 -4.05 -21.78
CA GLY A 140 11.97 -3.08 -21.42
C GLY A 140 12.23 -2.09 -22.54
N HIS A 141 11.94 -0.82 -22.22
CA HIS A 141 12.37 0.41 -22.91
C HIS A 141 12.71 0.26 -24.39
N GLU A 142 11.68 0.20 -25.22
CA GLU A 142 11.82 0.66 -26.59
C GLU A 142 11.70 2.18 -26.61
N ASN A 143 12.58 2.81 -27.40
CA ASN A 143 12.58 4.24 -27.70
C ASN A 143 11.36 4.61 -28.55
N TYR A 144 10.17 4.58 -27.98
CA TYR A 144 9.01 5.24 -28.55
C TYR A 144 9.08 6.73 -28.19
N GLY A 145 8.89 7.60 -29.18
CA GLY A 145 9.06 9.06 -29.08
C GLY A 145 8.16 9.78 -28.07
N ASN A 146 7.29 9.06 -27.35
CA ASN A 146 6.63 9.55 -26.15
C ASN A 146 6.91 8.56 -25.00
N GLN A 147 7.84 8.94 -24.12
CA GLN A 147 8.35 8.10 -23.03
C GLN A 147 7.25 7.68 -22.05
N GLU A 148 6.23 8.50 -21.85
CA GLU A 148 5.16 8.26 -20.87
C GLU A 148 4.20 7.17 -21.34
N VAL A 149 3.65 7.32 -22.56
CA VAL A 149 2.72 6.35 -23.15
C VAL A 149 3.40 4.99 -23.35
N SER A 150 4.66 5.01 -23.77
CA SER A 150 5.49 3.82 -23.94
C SER A 150 5.70 3.07 -22.64
N SER A 151 6.08 3.79 -21.58
CA SER A 151 6.38 3.18 -20.28
C SER A 151 5.15 2.52 -19.66
N LEU A 152 3.99 3.12 -19.86
CA LEU A 152 2.75 2.60 -19.30
C LEU A 152 2.21 1.41 -20.10
N PHE A 153 2.32 1.45 -21.43
CA PHE A 153 2.00 0.29 -22.26
C PHE A 153 2.92 -0.89 -21.95
N ALA A 154 4.22 -0.64 -21.78
CA ALA A 154 5.18 -1.64 -21.32
C ALA A 154 4.76 -2.20 -19.96
N ALA A 155 4.48 -1.35 -18.97
CA ALA A 155 4.04 -1.77 -17.65
C ALA A 155 2.80 -2.69 -17.71
N LYS A 156 1.82 -2.38 -18.56
CA LYS A 156 0.63 -3.23 -18.74
C LYS A 156 0.99 -4.64 -19.23
N GLN A 157 1.92 -4.75 -20.18
CA GLN A 157 2.37 -6.05 -20.67
C GLN A 157 3.17 -6.81 -19.60
N GLU A 158 4.06 -6.13 -18.89
CA GLU A 158 4.83 -6.70 -17.78
C GLU A 158 3.91 -7.25 -16.69
N CYS A 159 2.90 -6.48 -16.30
CA CYS A 159 1.91 -6.88 -15.31
C CYS A 159 1.07 -8.07 -15.78
N SER A 160 0.69 -8.11 -17.06
CA SER A 160 0.04 -9.27 -17.66
C SER A 160 0.88 -10.54 -17.51
N CYS A 161 2.20 -10.44 -17.73
CA CYS A 161 3.13 -11.55 -17.58
C CYS A 161 3.34 -11.98 -16.12
N LEU A 162 3.14 -11.07 -15.16
CA LEU A 162 3.10 -11.37 -13.74
C LEU A 162 1.75 -11.91 -13.25
N GLY A 163 0.78 -12.08 -14.16
CA GLY A 163 -0.53 -12.64 -13.86
C GLY A 163 -1.57 -11.64 -13.35
N PHE A 164 -1.26 -10.34 -13.40
CA PHE A 164 -2.27 -9.30 -13.17
C PHE A 164 -3.24 -9.24 -14.35
N PRO A 165 -4.53 -8.98 -14.11
CA PRO A 165 -5.51 -8.85 -15.18
C PRO A 165 -5.09 -7.68 -16.07
N SER A 166 -4.93 -7.87 -17.39
CA SER A 166 -4.53 -6.79 -18.30
C SER A 166 -5.62 -6.44 -19.32
N GLU A 167 -6.57 -7.35 -19.55
CA GLU A 167 -7.59 -7.19 -20.59
C GLU A 167 -8.69 -6.21 -20.19
N GLU A 168 -8.96 -6.07 -18.89
CA GLU A 168 -9.99 -5.17 -18.36
C GLU A 168 -9.61 -3.68 -18.52
N TYR A 169 -8.33 -3.38 -18.68
CA TYR A 169 -7.84 -2.01 -18.70
C TYR A 169 -7.77 -1.37 -20.10
N GLN A 170 -8.64 -1.76 -21.02
CA GLN A 170 -8.71 -1.17 -22.35
C GLN A 170 -9.65 0.05 -22.32
N GLY A 171 -9.12 1.25 -22.55
CA GLY A 171 -9.93 2.48 -22.73
C GLY A 171 -9.70 3.59 -21.71
N ILE A 172 -9.01 3.29 -20.60
CA ILE A 172 -8.74 4.28 -19.56
C ILE A 172 -7.56 5.18 -19.98
N VAL A 173 -7.77 6.50 -19.93
CA VAL A 173 -6.69 7.48 -20.06
C VAL A 173 -5.88 7.43 -18.77
N TYR A 174 -4.71 6.80 -18.86
CA TYR A 174 -3.88 6.59 -17.69
C TYR A 174 -3.22 7.88 -17.23
N ASN A 175 -3.32 8.15 -15.94
CA ASN A 175 -2.51 9.18 -15.31
C ASN A 175 -1.11 8.59 -15.00
N PHE A 176 -0.20 8.69 -15.98
CA PHE A 176 1.19 8.26 -15.82
C PHE A 176 1.84 8.87 -14.56
N GLU A 177 1.50 10.12 -14.23
CA GLU A 177 2.04 10.81 -13.05
C GLU A 177 1.59 10.13 -11.75
N GLN A 178 0.34 9.67 -11.64
CA GLN A 178 -0.13 8.94 -10.46
C GLN A 178 0.57 7.59 -10.33
N TRP A 179 0.73 6.86 -11.43
CA TRP A 179 1.42 5.57 -11.42
C TRP A 179 2.90 5.71 -11.07
N ASP A 180 3.60 6.65 -11.70
CA ASP A 180 5.01 6.94 -11.42
C ASP A 180 5.20 7.42 -9.98
N ARG A 181 4.30 8.28 -9.47
CA ARG A 181 4.31 8.72 -8.07
C ARG A 181 4.11 7.55 -7.11
N CYS A 182 3.13 6.69 -7.36
CA CYS A 182 2.92 5.49 -6.54
C CYS A 182 4.18 4.63 -6.52
N LYS A 183 4.70 4.28 -7.70
CA LYS A 183 5.90 3.45 -7.86
C LYS A 183 7.12 4.03 -7.16
N LYS A 184 7.35 5.34 -7.24
CA LYS A 184 8.45 6.02 -6.56
C LYS A 184 8.31 5.98 -5.04
N LEU A 185 7.10 6.22 -4.52
CA LEU A 185 6.87 6.28 -3.07
C LEU A 185 6.84 4.90 -2.40
N THR A 186 6.33 3.87 -3.08
CA THR A 186 6.10 2.56 -2.46
C THR A 186 7.10 1.50 -2.90
N CYS A 187 7.50 1.51 -4.17
CA CYS A 187 8.25 0.40 -4.76
C CYS A 187 9.74 0.66 -4.89
N TYR A 188 10.14 1.91 -5.18
CA TYR A 188 11.52 2.24 -5.48
C TYR A 188 12.45 1.96 -4.29
N ASP A 189 12.10 2.45 -3.10
CA ASP A 189 12.92 2.28 -1.90
C ASP A 189 12.99 0.82 -1.46
N ALA A 190 11.89 0.09 -1.56
CA ALA A 190 11.83 -1.34 -1.27
C ALA A 190 12.71 -2.16 -2.25
N GLY A 191 12.60 -1.86 -3.55
CA GLY A 191 13.39 -2.50 -4.60
C GLY A 191 14.89 -2.21 -4.45
N GLN A 192 15.26 -0.95 -4.19
CA GLN A 192 16.65 -0.55 -3.95
C GLN A 192 17.22 -1.21 -2.70
N SER A 193 16.46 -1.23 -1.59
CA SER A 193 16.88 -1.89 -0.36
C SER A 193 17.08 -3.40 -0.56
N CYS A 194 16.16 -4.05 -1.28
CA CYS A 194 16.31 -5.46 -1.65
C CYS A 194 17.59 -5.68 -2.48
N TRP A 195 17.80 -4.84 -3.49
CA TRP A 195 18.97 -4.95 -4.37
C TRP A 195 20.29 -4.76 -3.64
N GLN A 196 20.37 -3.78 -2.74
CA GLN A 196 21.56 -3.53 -1.91
C GLN A 196 21.82 -4.66 -0.91
N SER A 197 20.78 -5.35 -0.46
CA SER A 197 20.93 -6.53 0.43
C SER A 197 21.54 -7.74 -0.28
N CYS A 198 21.51 -7.79 -1.61
CA CYS A 198 22.11 -8.87 -2.38
C CYS A 198 23.64 -8.80 -2.30
N ARG A 199 24.25 -9.75 -1.57
CA ARG A 199 25.70 -9.79 -1.36
C ARG A 199 26.46 -10.18 -2.62
N HIS A 200 27.32 -9.28 -3.09
CA HIS A 200 28.22 -9.51 -4.22
C HIS A 200 29.13 -10.74 -4.00
N GLY A 201 29.37 -11.51 -5.07
CA GLY A 201 30.29 -12.65 -5.06
C GLY A 201 29.72 -13.98 -4.57
N SER A 202 28.45 -14.03 -4.16
CA SER A 202 27.77 -15.30 -3.87
C SER A 202 27.25 -15.95 -5.17
N ARG A 203 27.24 -17.29 -5.25
CA ARG A 203 26.59 -18.01 -6.38
C ARG A 203 25.11 -17.67 -6.52
N LYS A 204 24.48 -17.19 -5.44
CA LYS A 204 23.07 -16.77 -5.37
C LYS A 204 22.85 -15.28 -5.64
N PHE A 205 23.90 -14.53 -5.99
CA PHE A 205 23.78 -13.08 -6.21
C PHE A 205 22.80 -12.76 -7.34
N GLN A 206 22.86 -13.53 -8.43
CA GLN A 206 21.95 -13.35 -9.56
C GLN A 206 20.50 -13.71 -9.19
N ASP A 207 20.28 -14.83 -8.49
CA ASP A 207 18.95 -15.24 -8.04
C ASP A 207 18.32 -14.20 -7.10
N CYS A 208 19.11 -13.63 -6.20
CA CYS A 208 18.68 -12.55 -5.32
C CYS A 208 18.24 -11.32 -6.12
N ARG A 209 19.07 -10.87 -7.08
CA ARG A 209 18.73 -9.72 -7.93
C ARG A 209 17.50 -9.97 -8.79
N ASN A 210 17.37 -11.17 -9.35
CA ASN A 210 16.21 -11.57 -10.13
C ASN A 210 14.93 -11.53 -9.28
N THR A 211 15.01 -12.01 -8.04
CA THR A 211 13.90 -11.96 -7.07
C THR A 211 13.53 -10.52 -6.74
N CYS A 212 14.50 -9.67 -6.41
CA CYS A 212 14.27 -8.25 -6.12
C CYS A 212 13.66 -7.51 -7.33
N TYR A 213 14.13 -7.81 -8.53
CA TYR A 213 13.61 -7.24 -9.77
C TYR A 213 12.13 -7.60 -9.96
N LEU A 214 11.78 -8.88 -9.84
CA LEU A 214 10.39 -9.34 -9.98
C LEU A 214 9.48 -8.79 -8.89
N GLN A 215 9.97 -8.64 -7.66
CA GLN A 215 9.23 -7.96 -6.59
C GLN A 215 8.99 -6.48 -6.89
N GLY A 216 9.99 -5.77 -7.42
CA GLY A 216 9.84 -4.37 -7.84
C GLY A 216 8.80 -4.21 -8.95
N LEU A 217 8.80 -5.11 -9.95
CA LEU A 217 7.78 -5.12 -11.00
C LEU A 217 6.38 -5.41 -10.43
N ARG A 218 6.27 -6.42 -9.56
CA ARG A 218 5.00 -6.76 -8.89
C ARG A 218 4.42 -5.58 -8.12
N CYS A 219 5.24 -4.87 -7.35
CA CYS A 219 4.81 -3.66 -6.64
C CYS A 219 4.32 -2.58 -7.61
N GLY A 220 5.03 -2.38 -8.74
CA GLY A 220 4.58 -1.46 -9.79
C GLY A 220 3.23 -1.84 -10.40
N CYS A 221 2.92 -3.13 -10.48
CA CYS A 221 1.63 -3.64 -10.94
C CYS A 221 0.53 -3.46 -9.89
N GLU A 222 0.85 -3.61 -8.60
CA GLU A 222 -0.09 -3.32 -7.51
C GLU A 222 -0.46 -1.82 -7.49
N CYS A 223 0.51 -0.93 -7.72
CA CYS A 223 0.25 0.49 -7.96
C CYS A 223 -0.72 0.75 -9.11
N LEU A 224 -0.55 0.02 -10.22
CA LEU A 224 -1.43 0.11 -11.38
C LEU A 224 -2.86 -0.28 -11.01
N VAL A 225 -3.05 -1.42 -10.33
CA VAL A 225 -4.36 -1.90 -9.85
C VAL A 225 -5.04 -0.88 -8.94
N MET A 226 -4.30 -0.32 -7.97
CA MET A 226 -4.85 0.67 -7.03
C MET A 226 -5.39 1.92 -7.74
N ILE A 227 -4.71 2.38 -8.79
CA ILE A 227 -5.16 3.56 -9.54
C ILE A 227 -6.45 3.26 -10.31
N PHE A 228 -6.59 2.05 -10.83
CA PHE A 228 -7.83 1.64 -11.50
C PHE A 228 -9.01 1.57 -10.54
N GLU A 229 -8.84 0.93 -9.38
CA GLU A 229 -9.90 0.84 -8.39
C GLU A 229 -10.37 2.24 -7.93
N GLN A 230 -9.48 3.23 -7.90
CA GLN A 230 -9.87 4.62 -7.59
C GLN A 230 -10.71 5.28 -8.69
N GLN A 231 -10.45 4.98 -9.96
CA GLN A 231 -11.21 5.57 -11.07
C GLN A 231 -12.64 5.05 -11.13
N ASP A 232 -12.82 3.74 -10.97
CA ASP A 232 -14.16 3.11 -10.97
C ASP A 232 -15.05 3.73 -9.89
N THR A 233 -14.48 4.00 -8.70
CA THR A 233 -15.24 4.62 -7.60
C THR A 233 -15.63 6.09 -7.86
N SER A 234 -14.88 6.80 -8.70
CA SER A 234 -15.14 8.21 -9.00
C SER A 234 -16.29 8.38 -9.99
N GLU A 235 -16.41 7.47 -10.96
CA GLU A 235 -17.52 7.48 -11.94
C GLU A 235 -18.84 7.11 -11.27
N GLU A 236 -18.85 6.09 -10.39
CA GLU A 236 -20.05 5.73 -9.62
C GLU A 236 -20.49 6.87 -8.67
N ALA A 237 -19.55 7.63 -8.11
CA ALA A 237 -19.87 8.75 -7.23
C ALA A 237 -20.48 9.94 -7.98
N GLU A 238 -20.09 10.16 -9.25
CA GLU A 238 -20.69 11.20 -10.10
C GLU A 238 -22.10 10.80 -10.56
N GLU A 239 -22.32 9.53 -10.89
CA GLU A 239 -23.66 9.03 -11.27
C GLU A 239 -24.63 8.98 -10.09
N ALA A 240 -24.14 8.71 -8.88
CA ALA A 240 -24.95 8.71 -7.66
C ALA A 240 -25.26 10.11 -7.12
N ALA A 241 -24.65 11.17 -7.66
CA ALA A 241 -25.01 12.54 -7.28
C ALA A 241 -26.47 12.78 -7.67
N PRO A 242 -27.37 13.12 -6.72
CA PRO A 242 -28.77 13.31 -7.02
C PRO A 242 -28.87 14.39 -8.10
N LEU A 243 -29.51 14.06 -9.23
CA LEU A 243 -29.95 15.01 -10.24
C LEU A 243 -30.75 16.09 -9.51
N VAL A 244 -30.07 17.17 -9.13
CA VAL A 244 -30.70 18.40 -8.71
C VAL A 244 -31.40 18.87 -9.97
N ARG A 245 -32.66 18.47 -10.07
CA ARG A 245 -33.60 18.84 -11.11
C ARG A 245 -33.74 20.35 -11.02
N SER A 246 -32.86 21.05 -11.74
CA SER A 246 -32.96 22.48 -12.02
C SER A 246 -34.32 22.71 -12.66
N SER A 247 -35.29 23.03 -11.81
CA SER A 247 -36.63 23.36 -12.24
C SER A 247 -36.52 24.74 -12.88
N SER A 248 -36.64 24.73 -14.21
CA SER A 248 -37.14 25.79 -15.07
C SER A 248 -37.34 27.15 -14.40
N LEU A 249 -36.45 28.09 -14.72
CA LEU A 249 -36.84 29.48 -14.89
C LEU A 249 -36.66 29.79 -16.39
N ASP A 250 -37.76 30.25 -16.98
CA ASP A 250 -37.97 30.47 -18.40
C ASP A 250 -36.97 31.45 -19.06
N PRO A 251 -36.80 31.34 -20.40
CA PRO A 251 -35.88 32.15 -21.18
C PRO A 251 -36.60 33.38 -21.76
N ASP A 252 -36.17 34.58 -21.40
CA ASP A 252 -36.39 35.80 -22.19
C ASP A 252 -35.36 36.85 -21.75
N GLU A 253 -34.11 36.74 -22.22
CA GLU A 253 -33.29 37.95 -22.40
C GLU A 253 -32.35 37.78 -23.59
N GLU A 254 -32.86 38.27 -24.72
CA GLU A 254 -32.13 38.50 -25.95
C GLU A 254 -31.16 39.68 -25.74
N VAL A 255 -29.86 39.42 -25.57
CA VAL A 255 -28.83 40.47 -25.68
C VAL A 255 -27.80 40.11 -26.73
N SER A 256 -27.85 40.94 -27.77
CA SER A 256 -27.04 40.99 -28.97
C SER A 256 -25.53 41.21 -28.69
N LEU A 257 -24.73 40.48 -29.48
CA LEU A 257 -23.41 40.79 -30.05
C LEU A 257 -22.56 41.91 -29.44
N THR A 258 -21.25 41.65 -29.25
CA THR A 258 -20.19 42.14 -30.16
C THR A 258 -18.77 41.78 -29.72
N ALA A 259 -17.88 41.74 -30.72
CA ALA A 259 -16.44 41.98 -30.70
C ALA A 259 -15.49 40.81 -30.36
N ALA A 260 -15.02 40.19 -31.44
CA ALA A 260 -13.79 39.42 -31.50
C ALA A 260 -12.58 40.31 -31.13
N ALA A 261 -11.78 39.86 -30.16
CA ALA A 261 -10.47 40.42 -29.84
C ALA A 261 -9.36 39.62 -30.56
N PRO A 262 -8.31 40.27 -31.09
CA PRO A 262 -7.22 39.61 -31.79
C PRO A 262 -6.26 38.90 -30.81
N ARG A 263 -5.81 37.70 -31.22
CA ARG A 263 -4.79 36.90 -30.54
C ARG A 263 -3.48 37.67 -30.37
N PRO A 264 -2.86 37.70 -29.18
CA PRO A 264 -1.48 38.14 -29.03
C PRO A 264 -0.51 37.09 -29.59
N ALA A 265 0.46 37.57 -30.36
CA ALA A 265 1.53 36.79 -30.96
C ALA A 265 2.46 36.17 -29.89
N ALA A 266 2.83 34.91 -30.10
CA ALA A 266 3.77 34.17 -29.26
C ALA A 266 5.19 34.78 -29.34
N PRO A 267 5.93 34.89 -28.22
CA PRO A 267 7.34 35.27 -28.25
C PRO A 267 8.19 34.09 -28.73
N ALA A 268 9.11 34.41 -29.64
CA ALA A 268 10.11 33.49 -30.18
C ALA A 268 11.04 32.95 -29.08
N ALA A 269 11.26 31.64 -29.09
CA ALA A 269 12.21 30.96 -28.22
C ALA A 269 13.66 31.31 -28.61
N PRO A 270 14.58 31.52 -27.64
CA PRO A 270 16.00 31.69 -27.93
C PRO A 270 16.66 30.34 -28.27
N ALA A 271 17.39 30.33 -29.38
CA ALA A 271 18.26 29.23 -29.78
C ALA A 271 19.41 29.07 -28.75
N VAL A 272 19.38 27.96 -28.00
CA VAL A 272 20.50 27.56 -27.14
C VAL A 272 21.52 26.80 -27.98
N LEU A 273 22.67 27.43 -28.20
CA LEU A 273 23.89 26.85 -28.76
C LEU A 273 24.40 25.72 -27.85
N LEU A 274 24.31 24.47 -28.30
CA LEU A 274 25.05 23.34 -27.74
C LEU A 274 26.51 23.42 -28.22
N ALA A 275 27.39 23.91 -27.35
CA ALA A 275 28.83 23.76 -27.50
C ALA A 275 29.22 22.34 -27.07
N ALA A 276 29.67 21.54 -28.04
CA ALA A 276 30.29 20.24 -27.80
C ALA A 276 31.68 20.45 -27.17
N ALA A 277 31.88 19.94 -25.95
CA ALA A 277 33.20 19.76 -25.36
C ALA A 277 33.53 18.26 -25.39
N ALA A 278 34.19 17.83 -26.46
CA ALA A 278 34.89 16.56 -26.53
C ALA A 278 36.31 16.81 -26.02
N LEU A 279 36.67 16.29 -24.84
CA LEU A 279 38.06 16.25 -24.40
C LEU A 279 38.34 15.04 -23.50
N LEU A 280 39.32 14.26 -23.97
CA LEU A 280 40.29 13.44 -23.23
C LEU A 280 39.95 11.97 -22.95
N THR A 281 40.19 11.15 -23.97
CA THR A 281 40.88 9.87 -23.82
C THR A 281 42.39 10.11 -23.75
N ALA A 282 43.01 9.80 -22.61
CA ALA A 282 44.37 9.26 -22.48
C ALA A 282 44.71 9.18 -21.00
N TRP A 283 44.69 7.98 -20.41
CA TRP A 283 45.63 7.41 -19.43
C TRP A 283 45.21 5.95 -19.20
#